data_AF-A0A3Q2QDB5-F1
#
_entry.id   AF-A0A3Q2QDB5-F1
#
_cell.length_a   1.000
_cell.length_b   1.000
_cell.length_c   1.000
_cell.angle_alpha   90.00
_cell.angle_beta   90.00
_cell.angle_gamma   90.00
#
_symmetry.space_group_name_H-M   'P 1'
#
loop_
_entity.id
_entity.type
_entity.pdbx_description
1 polymer ?
#
loop_
_entity_poly.entity_id
_entity_poly.type
_entity_poly.pdbx_seq_one_letter_code
_entity_poly.pdbx_strand_id
1 'polypeptide(L)'
;MKHLSVSHLFCFFRYILYKVPRMDSLSGSEYIYIDSNGKKQFNNINSPLGVLGQTLRPLFRPIRNMVRTYDPSLLSLLCPAGVLMADRTGTGLWLSHSTPQFPFRRDQNHFWPQSGNKNAQTFICVTFNYDQFREIGLRRHLQNIRAFPFEHYVPENFHQELLQVVKWTEEAPPASSVVNVASLTSRGNKAFKSFAKKISEEEDGELPGCLIS
;
A
#
# COMPACT_ATOMS: atom_id res chain seq x y z
N MET A 1 -7.80 -34.93 10.26
CA MET A 1 -8.05 -33.67 9.54
C MET A 1 -8.11 -32.54 10.55
N LYS A 2 -7.10 -31.66 10.58
CA LYS A 2 -7.10 -30.50 11.50
C LYS A 2 -7.98 -29.42 10.88
N HIS A 3 -9.07 -29.08 11.56
CA HIS A 3 -9.87 -27.89 11.26
C HIS A 3 -8.94 -26.67 11.37
N LEU A 4 -8.46 -26.13 10.24
CA LEU A 4 -7.93 -24.77 10.23
C LEU A 4 -9.12 -23.84 10.48
N SER A 5 -9.21 -23.34 11.71
CA SER A 5 -10.18 -22.32 12.06
C SER A 5 -9.87 -21.06 11.27
N VAL A 6 -10.80 -20.67 10.39
CA VAL A 6 -10.73 -19.45 9.55
C VAL A 6 -10.51 -18.17 10.39
N SER A 7 -10.79 -18.21 11.69
CA SER A 7 -10.47 -17.13 12.64
C SER A 7 -8.96 -16.87 12.85
N HIS A 8 -8.08 -17.83 12.57
CA HIS A 8 -6.64 -17.57 12.58
C HIS A 8 -6.16 -16.86 11.31
N LEU A 9 -6.90 -16.96 10.20
CA LEU A 9 -6.52 -16.40 8.90
C LEU A 9 -6.70 -14.87 8.83
N PHE A 10 -7.49 -14.28 9.73
CA PHE A 10 -7.80 -12.85 9.75
C PHE A 10 -6.90 -12.00 10.67
N CYS A 11 -5.93 -12.61 11.35
CA CYS A 11 -5.12 -11.94 12.37
C CYS A 11 -3.80 -11.34 11.84
N PHE A 12 -3.68 -11.15 10.52
CA PHE A 12 -2.39 -10.93 9.85
C PHE A 12 -2.21 -9.48 9.34
N PHE A 13 -3.28 -8.82 8.94
CA PHE A 13 -3.22 -7.47 8.39
C PHE A 13 -3.73 -6.46 9.42
N ARG A 14 -3.28 -5.20 9.39
CA ARG A 14 -3.97 -4.12 10.14
C ARG A 14 -5.44 -4.10 9.75
N TYR A 15 -5.70 -4.32 8.46
CA TYR A 15 -6.99 -4.76 7.94
C TYR A 15 -6.88 -5.23 6.48
N ILE A 16 -7.87 -6.00 6.07
CA ILE A 16 -8.26 -6.21 4.68
C ILE A 16 -9.55 -5.44 4.44
N LEU A 17 -9.65 -4.76 3.31
CA LEU A 17 -10.86 -4.09 2.88
C LEU A 17 -11.24 -4.57 1.49
N TYR A 18 -12.49 -5.01 1.34
CA TYR A 18 -13.07 -5.43 0.07
C TYR A 18 -14.26 -4.54 -0.27
N LYS A 19 -14.11 -3.73 -1.33
CA LYS A 19 -15.15 -2.86 -1.86
C LYS A 19 -15.92 -3.58 -2.96
N VAL A 20 -17.25 -3.53 -2.88
CA VAL A 20 -18.13 -4.15 -3.89
C VAL A 20 -18.15 -3.35 -5.20
N PRO A 21 -18.41 -3.99 -6.35
CA PRO A 21 -18.63 -3.26 -7.60
C PRO A 21 -19.96 -2.51 -7.57
N ARG A 22 -20.13 -1.53 -8.46
CA ARG A 22 -21.42 -0.87 -8.67
C ARG A 22 -22.38 -1.86 -9.34
N MET A 23 -23.58 -1.99 -8.77
CA MET A 23 -24.68 -2.84 -9.25
C MET A 23 -25.99 -2.07 -9.12
N ASP A 24 -27.10 -2.59 -9.64
CA ASP A 24 -28.40 -1.89 -9.63
C ASP A 24 -28.84 -1.45 -8.23
N SER A 25 -28.52 -2.23 -7.20
CA SER A 25 -28.83 -1.94 -5.80
C SER A 25 -27.66 -1.39 -4.97
N LEU A 26 -26.46 -1.30 -5.53
CA LEU A 26 -25.23 -0.90 -4.81
C LEU A 26 -24.49 0.22 -5.54
N SER A 27 -24.14 1.28 -4.82
CA SER A 27 -23.43 2.43 -5.38
C SER A 27 -22.00 2.11 -5.84
N GLY A 28 -21.43 0.99 -5.36
CA GLY A 28 -20.05 0.61 -5.61
C GLY A 28 -19.07 1.31 -4.67
N SER A 29 -19.58 1.93 -3.59
CA SER A 29 -18.80 2.58 -2.53
C SER A 29 -18.88 1.83 -1.20
N GLU A 30 -19.76 0.84 -1.10
CA GLU A 30 -19.92 -0.04 0.04
C GLU A 30 -18.72 -0.99 0.14
N TYR A 31 -18.34 -1.34 1.37
CA TYR A 31 -17.20 -2.22 1.58
C TYR A 31 -17.32 -3.05 2.86
N ILE A 32 -16.62 -4.17 2.85
CA ILE A 32 -16.38 -5.01 3.99
C ILE A 32 -14.97 -4.71 4.50
N TYR A 33 -14.87 -4.47 5.80
CA TYR A 33 -13.63 -4.34 6.54
C TYR A 33 -13.42 -5.59 7.38
N ILE A 34 -12.20 -6.11 7.39
CA ILE A 34 -11.84 -7.28 8.19
C ILE A 34 -10.52 -7.02 8.89
N ASP A 35 -10.50 -7.17 10.20
CA ASP A 35 -9.30 -7.14 11.05
C ASP A 35 -9.27 -8.34 12.00
N SER A 36 -8.33 -8.33 12.94
CA SER A 36 -8.22 -9.37 13.98
C SER A 36 -9.45 -9.44 14.89
N ASN A 37 -10.26 -8.39 14.97
CA ASN A 37 -11.47 -8.32 15.80
C ASN A 37 -12.72 -8.79 15.04
N GLY A 38 -12.60 -9.03 13.73
CA GLY A 38 -13.64 -9.62 12.89
C GLY A 38 -14.03 -8.74 11.71
N LYS A 39 -15.26 -8.97 11.21
CA LYS A 39 -15.78 -8.36 9.99
C LYS A 39 -16.79 -7.24 10.31
N LYS A 40 -16.66 -6.10 9.64
CA LYS A 40 -17.61 -4.97 9.69
C LYS A 40 -18.00 -4.54 8.28
N GLN A 41 -19.21 -4.01 8.12
CA GLN A 41 -19.71 -3.48 6.85
C GLN A 41 -19.87 -1.97 6.95
N PHE A 42 -19.56 -1.29 5.85
CA PHE A 42 -19.64 0.16 5.75
C PHE A 42 -20.21 0.54 4.38
N ASN A 43 -20.91 1.68 4.34
CA ASN A 43 -21.68 2.07 3.16
C ASN A 43 -20.93 3.04 2.23
N ASN A 44 -19.80 3.61 2.66
CA ASN A 44 -19.09 4.61 1.88
C ASN A 44 -17.57 4.60 2.14
N ILE A 45 -16.82 4.19 1.13
CA ILE A 45 -15.37 4.12 1.12
C ILE A 45 -14.68 5.49 1.04
N ASN A 46 -15.36 6.51 0.49
CA ASN A 46 -14.87 7.89 0.41
C ASN A 46 -15.14 8.71 1.68
N SER A 47 -15.50 8.05 2.80
CA SER A 47 -15.72 8.76 4.05
C SER A 47 -14.39 9.24 4.66
N PRO A 48 -14.24 10.54 4.99
CA PRO A 48 -13.04 11.08 5.63
C PRO A 48 -12.80 10.50 7.04
N LEU A 49 -13.87 10.00 7.67
CA LEU A 49 -13.85 9.32 8.96
C LEU A 49 -13.81 7.79 8.82
N GLY A 50 -13.90 7.28 7.59
CA GLY A 50 -13.79 5.86 7.29
C GLY A 50 -12.37 5.33 7.44
N VAL A 51 -12.21 4.02 7.33
CA VAL A 51 -10.93 3.34 7.55
C VAL A 51 -9.84 3.85 6.62
N LEU A 52 -10.13 4.00 5.32
CA LEU A 52 -9.17 4.53 4.35
C LEU A 52 -8.86 6.02 4.60
N GLY A 53 -9.89 6.85 4.85
CA GLY A 53 -9.70 8.27 5.15
C GLY A 53 -8.81 8.50 6.38
N GLN A 54 -8.99 7.72 7.44
CA GLN A 54 -8.13 7.76 8.62
C GLN A 54 -6.72 7.22 8.35
N THR A 55 -6.59 6.17 7.53
CA THR A 55 -5.29 5.60 7.16
C THR A 55 -4.45 6.60 6.35
N LEU A 56 -5.07 7.28 5.38
CA LEU A 56 -4.42 8.26 4.50
C LEU A 56 -4.29 9.66 5.10
N ARG A 57 -4.83 9.90 6.30
CA ARG A 57 -4.81 11.21 6.97
C ARG A 57 -3.44 11.91 6.98
N PRO A 58 -2.30 11.20 7.16
CA PRO A 58 -0.98 11.85 7.06
C PRO A 58 -0.65 12.44 5.68
N LEU A 59 -1.26 11.93 4.60
CA LEU A 59 -1.05 12.39 3.22
C LEU A 59 -1.85 13.63 2.85
N PHE A 60 -3.01 13.86 3.48
CA PHE A 60 -3.90 14.98 3.14
C PHE A 60 -3.41 16.34 3.65
N ARG A 61 -2.24 16.41 4.29
CA ARG A 61 -1.66 17.67 4.75
C ARG A 61 -0.95 18.39 3.58
N PRO A 62 -1.13 19.72 3.41
CA PRO A 62 -0.61 20.45 2.25
C PRO A 62 0.91 20.39 2.11
N ILE A 63 1.38 20.14 0.87
CA ILE A 63 2.81 20.05 0.51
C ILE A 63 3.59 21.32 0.88
N ARG A 64 3.00 22.50 0.69
CA ARG A 64 3.68 23.78 0.95
C ARG A 64 3.82 24.14 2.44
N ASN A 65 3.09 23.45 3.31
CA ASN A 65 3.32 23.49 4.76
C ASN A 65 4.16 22.29 5.25
N MET A 66 4.61 21.38 4.36
CA MET A 66 5.48 20.25 4.72
C MET A 66 6.83 20.69 5.25
N VAL A 67 7.35 21.82 4.78
CA VAL A 67 8.63 22.37 5.24
C VAL A 67 8.53 22.91 6.69
N ARG A 68 7.31 23.19 7.18
CA ARG A 68 7.10 23.80 8.51
C ARG A 68 6.25 22.98 9.48
N THR A 69 5.61 21.88 9.05
CA THR A 69 4.62 21.18 9.88
C THR A 69 4.61 19.66 9.74
N TYR A 70 5.51 19.08 8.95
CA TYR A 70 5.86 17.67 9.18
C TYR A 70 6.75 17.58 10.41
N ASP A 71 6.50 16.55 11.22
CA ASP A 71 7.61 15.93 11.91
C ASP A 71 8.58 15.53 10.79
N PRO A 72 9.82 16.06 10.71
CA PRO A 72 10.81 15.79 9.65
C PRO A 72 11.15 14.30 9.50
N SER A 73 10.45 13.46 10.24
CA SER A 73 10.48 12.02 10.32
C SER A 73 9.43 11.30 9.47
N LEU A 74 8.59 11.93 8.62
CA LEU A 74 7.60 11.19 7.80
C LEU A 74 7.96 11.11 6.31
N LEU A 75 8.06 9.88 5.78
CA LEU A 75 8.20 9.54 4.36
C LEU A 75 6.85 9.12 3.76
N SER A 76 6.60 9.47 2.49
CA SER A 76 5.46 8.95 1.70
C SER A 76 5.84 8.60 0.26
N LEU A 77 5.39 7.44 -0.24
CA LEU A 77 5.50 7.02 -1.65
C LEU A 77 4.12 6.58 -2.15
N LEU A 78 3.71 7.09 -3.31
CA LEU A 78 2.47 6.71 -4.00
C LEU A 78 2.79 6.03 -5.33
N CYS A 79 2.43 4.75 -5.45
CA CYS A 79 2.67 3.90 -6.61
C CYS A 79 1.32 3.35 -7.13
N PRO A 80 1.21 2.91 -8.41
CA PRO A 80 -0.05 2.46 -9.00
C PRO A 80 -0.80 1.35 -8.23
N ALA A 81 -0.07 0.50 -7.51
CA ALA A 81 -0.61 -0.61 -6.73
C ALA A 81 -0.41 -0.48 -5.22
N GLY A 82 0.08 0.67 -4.73
CA GLY A 82 0.33 0.79 -3.30
C GLY A 82 0.73 2.17 -2.79
N VAL A 83 0.52 2.33 -1.49
CA VAL A 83 0.89 3.52 -0.72
C VAL A 83 1.81 3.10 0.42
N LEU A 84 3.00 3.70 0.48
CA LEU A 84 3.91 3.58 1.61
C LEU A 84 3.92 4.88 2.41
N MET A 85 3.79 4.75 3.74
CA MET A 85 4.07 5.83 4.67
C MET A 85 4.97 5.30 5.79
N ALA A 86 6.04 5.99 6.12
CA ALA A 86 6.95 5.54 7.18
C ALA A 86 7.39 6.69 8.08
N ASP A 87 7.42 6.44 9.38
CA ASP A 87 8.09 7.30 10.34
C ASP A 87 9.55 6.84 10.51
N ARG A 88 10.48 7.79 10.54
CA ARG A 88 11.93 7.60 10.67
C ARG A 88 12.32 6.80 11.91
N THR A 89 11.53 6.89 12.99
CA THR A 89 11.94 6.37 14.31
C THR A 89 11.21 5.12 14.78
N GLY A 90 10.20 4.62 14.06
CA GLY A 90 9.35 3.57 14.60
C GLY A 90 8.79 2.59 13.59
N THR A 91 7.80 3.04 12.83
CA THR A 91 6.93 2.12 12.07
C THR A 91 6.55 2.71 10.73
N GLY A 92 6.30 1.83 9.77
CA GLY A 92 5.71 2.21 8.51
C GLY A 92 4.50 1.36 8.17
N LEU A 93 3.70 1.88 7.26
CA LEU A 93 2.47 1.32 6.77
C LEU A 93 2.60 1.11 5.27
N TRP A 94 2.37 -0.13 4.84
CA TRP A 94 2.17 -0.47 3.45
C TRP A 94 0.69 -0.74 3.21
N LEU A 95 0.11 -0.05 2.23
CA LEU A 95 -1.27 -0.25 1.78
C LEU A 95 -1.23 -0.68 0.32
N SER A 96 -1.34 -1.99 0.06
CA SER A 96 -1.53 -2.51 -1.30
C SER A 96 -2.98 -2.32 -1.73
N HIS A 97 -3.20 -1.99 -3.00
CA HIS A 97 -4.54 -1.83 -3.56
C HIS A 97 -4.60 -2.14 -5.07
N SER A 98 -5.80 -2.46 -5.53
CA SER A 98 -6.09 -2.67 -6.97
C SER A 98 -6.77 -1.47 -7.65
N THR A 99 -7.01 -0.36 -6.92
CA THR A 99 -7.78 0.78 -7.42
C THR A 99 -6.93 1.71 -8.30
N PRO A 100 -7.23 1.87 -9.59
CA PRO A 100 -6.49 2.79 -10.46
C PRO A 100 -6.68 4.25 -10.02
N GLN A 101 -5.67 5.09 -10.26
CA GLN A 101 -5.68 6.53 -9.90
C GLN A 101 -5.93 6.80 -8.41
N PHE A 102 -5.54 5.87 -7.54
CA PHE A 102 -5.67 6.01 -6.10
C PHE A 102 -4.32 6.40 -5.47
N PRO A 103 -4.29 7.33 -4.48
CA PRO A 103 -5.37 8.26 -4.17
C PRO A 103 -5.58 9.27 -5.31
N PHE A 104 -6.83 9.67 -5.54
CA PHE A 104 -7.16 10.60 -6.62
C PHE A 104 -6.63 12.01 -6.37
N ARG A 105 -6.73 12.47 -5.12
CA ARG A 105 -6.19 13.73 -4.63
C ARG A 105 -5.70 13.56 -3.21
N ARG A 106 -4.73 14.39 -2.80
CA ARG A 106 -4.35 14.58 -1.39
C ARG A 106 -5.34 15.48 -0.66
N ASP A 107 -6.61 15.13 -0.74
CA ASP A 107 -7.69 15.85 -0.10
C ASP A 107 -8.58 14.86 0.66
N GLN A 108 -8.81 15.15 1.93
CA GLN A 108 -9.52 14.23 2.82
C GLN A 108 -10.97 13.95 2.37
N ASN A 109 -11.56 14.82 1.56
CA ASN A 109 -12.94 14.69 1.08
C ASN A 109 -13.01 14.20 -0.38
N HIS A 110 -11.88 14.19 -1.11
CA HIS A 110 -11.82 13.87 -2.55
C HIS A 110 -10.69 12.88 -2.88
N PHE A 111 -10.30 12.02 -1.94
CA PHE A 111 -9.23 11.03 -2.15
C PHE A 111 -9.66 9.83 -2.99
N TRP A 112 -10.95 9.52 -3.03
CA TRP A 112 -11.48 8.38 -3.77
C TRP A 112 -11.74 8.72 -5.26
N PRO A 113 -11.18 7.96 -6.21
CA PRO A 113 -11.47 8.16 -7.63
C PRO A 113 -12.87 7.65 -7.98
N GLN A 114 -13.67 8.45 -8.70
CA GLN A 114 -15.02 8.04 -9.09
C GLN A 114 -15.04 6.80 -10.00
N SER A 115 -14.01 6.61 -10.83
CA SER A 115 -13.78 5.41 -11.63
C SER A 115 -13.62 4.14 -10.76
N GLY A 116 -13.18 4.30 -9.51
CA GLY A 116 -13.03 3.21 -8.54
C GLY A 116 -14.34 2.54 -8.14
N ASN A 117 -15.50 3.18 -8.37
CA ASN A 117 -16.80 2.59 -8.03
C ASN A 117 -17.20 1.45 -8.98
N LYS A 118 -16.69 1.44 -10.21
CA LYS A 118 -17.13 0.50 -11.26
C LYS A 118 -16.86 -0.97 -10.89
N ASN A 119 -15.62 -1.29 -10.53
CA ASN A 119 -15.19 -2.67 -10.27
C ASN A 119 -15.04 -2.94 -8.77
N ALA A 120 -15.03 -4.22 -8.39
CA ALA A 120 -14.61 -4.63 -7.06
C ALA A 120 -13.15 -4.26 -6.84
N GLN A 121 -12.80 -3.88 -5.61
CA GLN A 121 -11.44 -3.45 -5.27
C GLN A 121 -11.02 -4.02 -3.92
N THR A 122 -9.77 -4.45 -3.83
CA THR A 122 -9.20 -4.98 -2.59
C THR A 122 -8.12 -4.03 -2.10
N PHE A 123 -8.06 -3.87 -0.78
CA PHE A 123 -7.00 -3.16 -0.09
C PHE A 123 -6.47 -4.05 1.04
N ILE A 124 -5.15 -4.07 1.17
CA ILE A 124 -4.47 -4.82 2.22
C ILE A 124 -3.54 -3.85 2.93
N CYS A 125 -3.77 -3.63 4.22
CA CYS A 125 -2.98 -2.72 5.03
C CYS A 125 -2.14 -3.50 6.05
N VAL A 126 -0.83 -3.32 6.03
CA VAL A 126 0.10 -3.91 7.01
C VAL A 126 0.95 -2.82 7.64
N THR A 127 1.16 -2.94 8.95
CA THR A 127 2.14 -2.12 9.68
C THR A 127 3.37 -2.96 9.97
N PHE A 128 4.53 -2.47 9.57
CA PHE A 128 5.83 -3.08 9.80
C PHE A 128 6.69 -2.19 10.70
N ASN A 129 7.62 -2.80 11.43
CA ASN A 129 8.70 -2.05 12.08
C ASN A 129 9.63 -1.47 11.01
N TYR A 130 10.30 -0.36 11.32
CA TYR A 130 11.16 0.33 10.36
C TYR A 130 12.17 -0.61 9.67
N ASP A 131 12.86 -1.46 10.44
CA ASP A 131 13.89 -2.37 9.92
C ASP A 131 13.37 -3.36 8.87
N GLN A 132 12.07 -3.64 8.89
CA GLN A 132 11.46 -4.50 7.89
C GLN A 132 11.37 -3.79 6.54
N PHE A 133 11.32 -2.46 6.47
CA PHE A 133 11.41 -1.75 5.18
C PHE A 133 12.79 -1.84 4.54
N ARG A 134 13.84 -2.07 5.35
CA ARG A 134 15.16 -2.46 4.88
C ARG A 134 15.12 -3.87 4.26
N GLU A 135 14.50 -4.84 4.94
CA GLU A 135 14.36 -6.23 4.49
C GLU A 135 13.37 -6.43 3.33
N ILE A 136 12.31 -5.61 3.25
CA ILE A 136 11.43 -5.48 2.08
C ILE A 136 12.28 -5.17 0.85
N GLY A 137 13.52 -4.69 1.04
CA GLY A 137 14.37 -4.25 -0.05
C GLY A 137 13.53 -3.30 -0.86
N LEU A 138 12.88 -2.32 -0.23
CA LEU A 138 11.84 -1.51 -0.87
C LEU A 138 12.32 -0.99 -2.23
N ARG A 139 13.61 -0.67 -2.32
CA ARG A 139 14.34 -0.48 -3.57
C ARG A 139 14.26 -1.70 -4.50
N ARG A 140 14.83 -2.86 -4.15
CA ARG A 140 14.77 -4.09 -4.97
C ARG A 140 13.34 -4.54 -5.30
N HIS A 141 12.43 -4.59 -4.34
CA HIS A 141 11.04 -4.98 -4.56
C HIS A 141 10.34 -4.01 -5.52
N LEU A 142 10.36 -2.70 -5.25
CA LEU A 142 9.75 -1.70 -6.14
C LEU A 142 10.45 -1.63 -7.50
N GLN A 143 11.77 -1.78 -7.56
CA GLN A 143 12.53 -1.88 -8.82
C GLN A 143 12.14 -3.13 -9.63
N ASN A 144 11.96 -4.28 -8.96
CA ASN A 144 11.58 -5.53 -9.63
C ASN A 144 10.18 -5.47 -10.22
N ILE A 145 9.21 -4.90 -9.47
CA ILE A 145 7.83 -4.75 -9.94
C ILE A 145 7.62 -3.47 -10.77
N ARG A 146 8.68 -2.68 -11.03
CA ARG A 146 8.61 -1.37 -11.69
C ARG A 146 7.51 -0.47 -11.09
N ALA A 147 7.30 -0.54 -9.77
CA ALA A 147 6.32 0.28 -9.06
C ALA A 147 6.91 1.67 -8.83
N PHE A 148 7.04 2.42 -9.91
CA PHE A 148 7.54 3.78 -9.88
C PHE A 148 6.56 4.68 -9.11
N PRO A 149 7.04 5.41 -8.09
CA PRO A 149 6.19 6.35 -7.39
C PRO A 149 5.87 7.51 -8.31
N PHE A 150 4.59 7.70 -8.63
CA PHE A 150 4.15 8.88 -9.38
C PHE A 150 4.17 10.14 -8.52
N GLU A 151 4.18 9.98 -7.20
CA GLU A 151 4.34 11.07 -6.24
C GLU A 151 5.08 10.56 -4.99
N HIS A 152 6.00 11.37 -4.46
CA HIS A 152 6.76 11.04 -3.27
C HIS A 152 7.13 12.27 -2.44
N TYR A 153 7.40 12.03 -1.16
CA TYR A 153 8.06 12.98 -0.26
C TYR A 153 9.01 12.18 0.63
N VAL A 154 10.30 12.51 0.55
CA VAL A 154 11.35 11.89 1.37
C VAL A 154 12.20 13.02 1.95
N PRO A 155 12.20 13.22 3.29
CA PRO A 155 13.09 14.19 3.94
C PRO A 155 14.57 13.89 3.66
N GLU A 156 15.41 14.91 3.50
CA GLU A 156 16.85 14.73 3.21
C GLU A 156 17.61 13.98 4.31
N ASN A 157 17.14 14.11 5.56
CA ASN A 157 17.68 13.45 6.74
C ASN A 157 17.01 12.08 7.03
N PHE A 158 16.22 11.56 6.10
CA PHE A 158 15.66 10.22 6.19
C PHE A 158 16.73 9.16 5.94
N HIS A 159 16.40 7.91 6.26
CA HIS A 159 17.31 6.78 6.05
C HIS A 159 17.70 6.61 4.57
N GLN A 160 18.99 6.40 4.33
CA GLN A 160 19.59 6.46 2.99
C GLN A 160 19.03 5.42 2.01
N GLU A 161 18.66 4.24 2.49
CA GLU A 161 18.09 3.17 1.67
C GLU A 161 16.75 3.59 1.02
N LEU A 162 15.96 4.43 1.70
CA LEU A 162 14.69 4.93 1.19
C LEU A 162 14.86 6.20 0.34
N LEU A 163 15.88 7.01 0.62
CA LEU A 163 16.32 8.08 -0.29
C LEU A 163 16.73 7.52 -1.66
N GLN A 164 17.26 6.29 -1.70
CA GLN A 164 17.63 5.64 -2.96
C GLN A 164 16.45 5.05 -3.73
N VAL A 165 15.28 4.85 -3.11
CA VAL A 165 14.08 4.34 -3.80
C VAL A 165 13.58 5.35 -4.83
N VAL A 166 13.71 6.64 -4.55
CA VAL A 166 13.31 7.73 -5.44
C VAL A 166 14.43 8.16 -6.39
N LYS A 167 15.68 7.78 -6.10
CA LYS A 167 16.83 8.05 -6.96
C LYS A 167 16.86 7.02 -8.08
N TRP A 168 16.52 7.49 -9.27
CA TRP A 168 16.60 6.74 -10.52
C TRP A 168 18.02 6.21 -10.74
N THR A 169 18.11 4.95 -11.17
CA THR A 169 19.23 4.44 -11.94
C THR A 169 18.63 3.92 -13.24
N GLU A 170 19.02 4.51 -14.38
CA GLU A 170 18.55 4.10 -15.72
C GLU A 170 18.88 2.65 -16.05
N GLU A 171 19.82 2.06 -15.32
CA GLU A 171 20.10 0.62 -15.37
C GLU A 171 18.94 -0.15 -14.74
N ALA A 172 18.03 -0.59 -15.61
CA ALA A 172 17.18 -1.72 -15.29
C ALA A 172 18.10 -2.89 -14.88
N PRO A 173 17.87 -3.53 -13.71
CA PRO A 173 18.61 -4.75 -13.41
C PRO A 173 18.43 -5.74 -14.58
N PRO A 174 19.40 -6.62 -14.88
CA PRO A 174 19.29 -7.56 -16.01
C PRO A 174 18.05 -8.44 -15.90
N ALA A 175 17.30 -8.60 -16.99
CA ALA A 175 16.08 -9.43 -17.02
C ALA A 175 16.37 -10.83 -16.44
N SER A 176 15.51 -11.26 -15.51
CA SER A 176 15.67 -12.51 -14.77
C SER A 176 14.30 -13.10 -14.52
N SER A 177 14.14 -14.40 -14.80
CA SER A 177 12.94 -15.18 -14.50
C SER A 177 12.78 -15.49 -13.01
N VAL A 178 13.70 -15.01 -12.16
CA VAL A 178 13.69 -15.27 -10.72
C VAL A 178 12.60 -14.43 -10.05
N VAL A 179 11.63 -15.12 -9.44
CA VAL A 179 10.69 -14.51 -8.49
C VAL A 179 11.46 -14.16 -7.22
N ASN A 180 11.47 -12.88 -6.87
CA ASN A 180 12.09 -12.43 -5.63
C ASN A 180 11.08 -12.60 -4.50
N VAL A 181 11.44 -13.43 -3.51
CA VAL A 181 10.62 -13.68 -2.32
C VAL A 181 11.30 -13.07 -1.10
N ALA A 182 10.69 -12.04 -0.52
CA ALA A 182 11.13 -11.46 0.74
C ALA A 182 10.28 -11.98 1.90
N SER A 183 10.90 -12.35 3.02
CA SER A 183 10.19 -12.73 4.24
C SER A 183 10.14 -11.53 5.17
N LEU A 184 8.94 -11.11 5.56
CA LEU A 184 8.70 -9.92 6.36
C LEU A 184 8.04 -10.29 7.66
N THR A 185 8.17 -9.44 8.67
CA THR A 185 7.49 -9.59 9.96
C THR A 185 6.73 -8.33 10.29
N SER A 186 5.40 -8.39 10.41
CA SER A 186 4.61 -7.23 10.84
C SER A 186 4.97 -6.82 12.26
N ARG A 187 4.58 -5.60 12.65
CA ARG A 187 4.73 -5.10 14.02
C ARG A 187 4.05 -6.01 15.06
N GLY A 188 3.02 -6.75 14.65
CA GLY A 188 2.35 -7.76 15.48
C GLY A 188 3.07 -9.12 15.54
N ASN A 189 4.35 -9.17 15.13
CA ASN A 189 5.19 -10.38 15.07
C ASN A 189 4.60 -11.50 14.19
N LYS A 190 4.01 -11.15 13.06
CA LYS A 190 3.48 -12.12 12.09
C LYS A 190 4.31 -12.15 10.83
N ALA A 191 4.64 -13.34 10.34
CA ALA A 191 5.41 -13.51 9.13
C ALA A 191 4.56 -13.30 7.87
N PHE A 192 5.11 -12.60 6.88
CA PHE A 192 4.57 -12.38 5.53
C PHE A 192 5.59 -12.81 4.49
N LYS A 193 5.11 -13.11 3.30
CA LYS A 193 5.95 -13.28 2.12
C LYS A 193 5.53 -12.26 1.07
N SER A 194 6.50 -11.51 0.60
CA SER A 194 6.32 -10.60 -0.52
C SER A 194 6.90 -11.26 -1.76
N PHE A 195 6.08 -11.38 -2.81
CA PHE A 195 6.46 -11.98 -4.08
C PHE A 195 6.55 -10.89 -5.14
N ALA A 196 7.71 -10.76 -5.79
CA ALA A 196 7.90 -9.87 -6.92
C ALA A 196 8.32 -10.68 -8.15
N LYS A 197 7.43 -10.74 -9.14
CA LYS A 197 7.78 -11.16 -10.51
C LYS A 197 8.38 -9.95 -11.22
N LYS A 198 9.51 -10.17 -11.88
CA LYS A 198 10.09 -9.15 -12.75
C LYS A 198 9.31 -9.10 -14.07
N ILE A 199 8.98 -7.91 -14.52
CA ILE A 199 8.33 -7.72 -15.83
C ILE A 199 9.38 -7.96 -16.92
N SER A 200 9.18 -9.02 -17.72
CA SER A 200 9.78 -9.18 -19.05
C SER A 200 8.99 -8.29 -20.03
N GLU A 201 9.65 -7.75 -21.05
CA GLU A 201 9.10 -6.75 -21.98
C GLU A 201 7.97 -7.26 -22.91
N GLU A 202 7.41 -8.45 -22.66
CA GLU A 202 6.48 -9.14 -23.57
C GLU A 202 5.07 -9.41 -23.03
N GLU A 203 4.71 -9.05 -21.79
CA GLU A 203 3.32 -9.23 -21.32
C GLU A 203 2.52 -7.92 -21.44
N ASP A 204 1.75 -7.83 -22.53
CA ASP A 204 0.79 -6.77 -22.84
C ASP A 204 -0.19 -6.50 -21.67
N GLY A 205 -0.21 -5.26 -21.21
CA GLY A 205 -1.39 -4.63 -20.59
C GLY A 205 -1.70 -4.93 -19.12
N GLU A 206 -0.94 -5.78 -18.41
CA GLU A 206 -1.20 -6.05 -16.99
C GLU A 206 -0.50 -5.01 -16.09
N LEU A 207 -1.28 -4.27 -15.28
CA LEU A 207 -0.73 -3.33 -14.31
C LEU A 207 0.15 -4.08 -13.29
N PRO A 208 1.30 -3.50 -12.86
CA PRO A 208 2.18 -4.16 -11.91
C PRO A 208 1.45 -4.45 -10.59
N GLY A 209 1.21 -5.73 -10.31
CA GLY A 209 0.59 -6.18 -9.06
C GLY A 209 1.63 -6.43 -7.97
N CYS A 210 1.48 -5.76 -6.83
CA CYS A 210 2.20 -6.11 -5.59
C CYS A 210 1.28 -6.95 -4.71
N LEU A 211 1.55 -8.25 -4.61
CA LEU A 211 0.91 -9.12 -3.64
C LEU A 211 1.87 -9.36 -2.46
N ILE A 212 1.48 -8.84 -1.31
CA ILE A 212 2.03 -9.28 -0.01
C ILE A 212 1.02 -10.30 0.53
N SER A 213 1.44 -11.56 0.66
CA SER A 213 0.64 -12.65 1.19
C SER A 213 1.17 -13.20 2.52
#